data_AF-A0A822FDY7-F1
#
_entry.id   AF-A0A822FDY7-F1
#
_cell.length_a   1.000
_cell.length_b   1.000
_cell.length_c   1.000
_cell.angle_alpha   90.00
_cell.angle_beta   90.00
_cell.angle_gamma   90.00
#
_symmetry.space_group_name_H-M   'P 1'
#
loop_
_entity.id
_entity.type
_entity.pdbx_description
1 polymer ?
#
loop_
_entity_poly.entity_id
_entity_poly.type
_entity_poly.pdbx_seq_one_letter_code
_entity_poly.pdbx_strand_id
1 'polypeptide(L)' 'TNICKNCKSTIPLNSNTCVVCETPISKEPQQRPTSQNQTKILCPHCKSTNPIHLRTCYICENVLMPTSTPPEKGT' A
#
# COMPACT_ATOMS: atom_id res chain seq x y z
N THR A 1 12.95 -11.60 23.10
CA THR A 1 13.03 -12.99 22.61
C THR A 1 11.99 -13.20 21.53
N ASN A 2 12.36 -13.62 20.33
CA ASN A 2 11.40 -13.94 19.27
C ASN A 2 11.02 -15.42 19.39
N ILE A 3 9.73 -15.77 19.29
CA ILE A 3 9.24 -17.14 19.46
C ILE A 3 8.56 -17.58 18.15
N CYS A 4 8.93 -18.75 17.64
CA CYS A 4 8.32 -19.30 16.44
C CYS A 4 6.83 -19.59 16.70
N LYS A 5 5.94 -19.05 15.85
CA LYS A 5 4.49 -19.24 16.03
C LYS A 5 4.04 -20.68 15.80
N ASN A 6 4.79 -21.47 15.02
CA ASN A 6 4.50 -22.87 14.69
C ASN A 6 4.88 -23.82 15.83
N CYS A 7 6.16 -23.88 16.21
CA CYS A 7 6.64 -24.83 17.22
C CYS A 7 6.81 -24.23 18.63
N LYS A 8 6.52 -22.94 18.82
CA LYS A 8 6.69 -22.20 20.08
C LYS A 8 8.12 -22.18 20.64
N SER A 9 9.11 -22.56 19.84
CA SER A 9 10.52 -22.49 20.26
C SER A 9 11.08 -21.08 20.15
N THR A 10 12.02 -20.76 21.02
CA THR A 10 12.75 -19.48 21.05
C THR A 10 13.74 -19.41 19.90
N ILE A 11 13.71 -18.30 19.14
CA ILE A 11 14.52 -18.09 17.95
C ILE A 11 15.49 -16.93 18.15
N PRO A 12 16.77 -17.07 17.75
CA PRO A 12 17.72 -15.97 17.74
C PRO A 12 17.27 -14.85 16.78
N LEU A 13 17.45 -13.60 17.22
CA LEU A 13 16.86 -12.39 16.61
C LEU A 13 17.31 -12.14 15.15
N ASN A 14 18.45 -12.70 14.75
CA ASN A 14 19.05 -12.59 13.44
C ASN A 14 18.63 -13.69 12.45
N SER A 15 17.87 -14.70 12.88
CA SER A 15 17.46 -15.79 11.99
C SER A 15 16.15 -15.47 11.24
N ASN A 16 16.14 -15.72 9.93
CA ASN A 16 14.94 -15.63 9.08
C ASN A 16 14.10 -16.91 9.11
N THR A 17 14.59 -17.97 9.76
CA THR A 17 13.98 -19.30 9.77
C THR A 17 14.04 -19.90 11.17
N CYS A 18 13.01 -20.63 11.56
CA CYS A 18 13.03 -21.37 12.82
C CYS A 18 14.00 -22.55 12.71
N VAL A 19 15.02 -22.62 13.57
CA VAL A 19 16.00 -23.73 13.54
C VAL A 19 15.42 -25.09 13.93
N VAL A 20 14.24 -25.12 14.55
CA VAL A 20 13.62 -26.35 15.06
C VAL A 20 12.66 -26.98 14.06
N CYS A 21 11.82 -26.17 13.42
CA CYS A 21 10.80 -26.65 12.48
C CYS A 21 11.03 -26.14 11.06
N GLU A 22 12.19 -25.52 10.81
CA GLU A 22 12.66 -24.97 9.53
C GLU A 22 11.67 -24.02 8.85
N THR A 23 10.69 -23.53 9.61
CA THR A 23 9.62 -22.69 9.09
C THR A 23 10.14 -21.27 8.93
N PRO A 24 9.99 -20.65 7.74
CA PRO A 24 10.39 -19.27 7.52
C PRO A 24 9.59 -18.36 8.45
N ILE A 25 10.31 -17.59 9.26
CA ILE A 25 9.71 -16.60 10.13
C ILE A 25 9.54 -15.39 9.24
N SER A 26 8.32 -15.18 8.75
CA SER A 26 8.00 -14.02 7.92
C SER A 26 8.45 -12.77 8.67
N LYS A 27 9.59 -12.22 8.27
CA LYS A 27 10.01 -10.89 8.68
C LYS A 27 9.04 -9.98 7.97
N GLU A 28 7.89 -9.74 8.57
CA GLU A 28 6.99 -8.69 8.11
C GLU A 28 7.86 -7.44 8.03
N PRO A 29 8.13 -6.91 6.83
CA PRO A 29 8.94 -5.71 6.71
C PRO A 29 8.13 -4.61 7.37
N GLN A 30 8.44 -4.35 8.64
CA GLN A 30 7.84 -3.28 9.39
C GLN A 30 8.07 -1.99 8.58
N GLN A 31 6.94 -1.42 8.18
CA GLN A 31 6.77 0.01 7.94
C GLN A 31 7.47 0.56 6.69
N ARG A 32 6.83 0.37 5.53
CA ARG A 32 6.70 1.54 4.65
C ARG A 32 5.54 2.38 5.19
N PRO A 33 5.75 3.59 5.72
CA PRO A 33 4.74 4.61 5.60
C PRO A 33 4.75 5.01 4.12
N THR A 34 4.05 4.24 3.27
CA THR A 34 3.56 4.87 2.06
C THR A 34 2.48 5.82 2.53
N SER A 35 2.87 7.05 2.85
CA SER A 35 2.08 8.21 2.49
C SER A 35 1.98 8.25 0.96
N GLN A 36 1.47 7.17 0.34
CA GLN A 36 0.76 7.28 -0.90
C GLN A 36 -0.49 8.04 -0.48
N ASN A 37 -0.38 9.36 -0.52
CA ASN A 37 -1.48 10.24 -0.86
C ASN A 37 -2.14 9.55 -2.05
N GLN A 38 -3.13 8.68 -1.76
CA GLN A 38 -3.89 7.96 -2.76
C GLN A 38 -4.61 9.06 -3.49
N THR A 39 -3.95 9.59 -4.51
CA THR A 39 -4.46 10.73 -5.25
C THR A 39 -5.70 10.18 -5.92
N LYS A 40 -6.84 10.66 -5.44
CA LYS A 40 -8.16 10.23 -5.85
C LYS A 40 -8.78 11.39 -6.62
N ILE A 41 -9.46 11.09 -7.71
CA ILE A 41 -10.15 12.05 -8.55
C ILE A 41 -11.65 11.80 -8.48
N LEU A 42 -12.41 12.88 -8.27
CA LEU A 42 -13.86 12.85 -8.24
C LEU A 42 -14.41 12.88 -9.67
N CYS A 43 -15.32 11.96 -10.01
CA CYS A 43 -16.00 12.01 -11.30
C CYS A 43 -16.93 13.22 -11.37
N PRO A 44 -16.82 14.09 -12.39
CA PRO A 44 -17.70 15.26 -12.51
C PRO A 44 -19.16 14.88 -12.74
N HIS A 45 -19.42 13.72 -13.36
CA HIS A 45 -20.75 13.25 -13.73
C HIS A 45 -21.47 12.54 -12.57
N CYS A 46 -20.92 11.42 -12.07
CA CYS A 46 -21.60 10.58 -11.06
C CYS A 46 -21.11 10.82 -9.62
N LYS A 47 -20.13 11.71 -9.40
CA LYS A 47 -19.52 12.01 -8.10
C LYS A 47 -18.88 10.81 -7.39
N SER A 48 -18.60 9.72 -8.10
CA SER A 48 -17.79 8.62 -7.56
C SER A 48 -16.33 9.06 -7.43
N THR A 49 -15.63 8.48 -6.45
CA THR A 49 -14.19 8.70 -6.23
C THR A 49 -13.41 7.61 -6.92
N ASN A 50 -12.51 7.99 -7.83
CA ASN A 50 -11.75 7.07 -8.67
C ASN A 50 -10.25 7.24 -8.37
N PRO A 51 -9.42 6.21 -8.56
CA PRO A 51 -7.97 6.37 -8.53
C PRO A 51 -7.48 7.34 -9.62
N ILE A 52 -6.49 8.20 -9.33
CA ILE A 52 -5.95 9.19 -10.28
C ILE A 52 -5.39 8.58 -11.57
N HIS A 53 -4.99 7.31 -11.54
CA HIS A 53 -4.46 6.61 -12.71
C HIS A 53 -5.54 6.17 -13.70
N LEU A 54 -6.82 6.26 -13.33
CA LEU A 54 -7.93 5.94 -14.24
C LEU A 54 -8.25 7.13 -15.14
N ARG A 55 -8.36 6.86 -16.45
CA ARG A 55 -8.81 7.83 -17.46
C ARG A 55 -10.34 7.92 -17.57
N THR A 56 -11.06 6.92 -17.09
CA THR A 56 -12.53 6.81 -17.14
C THR A 56 -13.08 6.38 -15.80
N CYS A 57 -14.29 6.83 -15.48
CA CYS A 57 -14.96 6.45 -14.25
C CYS A 57 -15.36 4.98 -14.29
N TYR A 58 -15.02 4.21 -13.26
CA TYR A 58 -15.39 2.78 -13.22
C TYR A 58 -16.89 2.53 -13.05
N ILE A 59 -17.68 3.57 -12.69
CA ILE A 59 -19.13 3.48 -12.49
C ILE A 59 -19.90 3.85 -13.76
N CYS A 60 -19.56 4.98 -14.37
CA CYS A 60 -20.34 5.56 -15.47
C CYS A 60 -19.53 5.77 -16.74
N GLU A 61 -18.30 5.28 -16.77
CA GLU A 61 -17.37 5.30 -17.92
C GLU A 61 -17.00 6.70 -18.44
N ASN A 62 -17.50 7.76 -17.80
CA ASN A 62 -17.21 9.14 -18.16
C ASN A 62 -15.72 9.44 -18.03
N VAL A 63 -15.18 10.22 -18.96
CA VAL A 63 -13.77 10.62 -18.96
C VAL A 63 -13.42 11.42 -17.69
N LEU A 64 -12.34 11.03 -17.03
CA LEU A 64 -11.75 11.69 -15.88
C LEU A 64 -10.53 12.47 -16.39
N MET A 65 -10.58 13.80 -16.31
CA MET A 65 -9.42 14.64 -16.65
C MET A 65 -8.51 14.72 -15.41
N PRO A 66 -7.30 14.14 -15.42
CA PRO A 66 -6.42 14.22 -14.26
C PRO A 66 -6.03 15.69 -14.04
N THR A 67 -6.55 16.30 -12.98
CA THR A 67 -6.12 17.63 -12.52
C THR A 67 -4.77 17.50 -11.82
N SER A 68 -3.73 17.20 -12.58
CA SER A 68 -2.34 17.40 -12.13
C SER A 68 -1.89 18.80 -12.53
N THR A 69 -2.54 19.83 -11.98
CA THR A 69 -1.88 21.13 -11.84
C THR A 69 -1.01 21.05 -10.60
N PRO A 70 0.33 20.94 -10.70
CA PRO A 70 1.17 21.32 -9.56
C PRO A 70 0.80 22.76 -9.16
N PRO A 71 0.79 23.11 -7.87
CA PRO A 71 0.58 24.50 -7.47
C PRO A 71 1.61 25.34 -8.22
N GLU A 72 1.14 26.24 -9.08
CA GLU A 72 1.95 27.27 -9.71
C GLU A 72 2.76 27.93 -8.59
N LYS A 73 4.06 27.64 -8.56
CA LYS A 73 5.01 28.35 -7.74
C LYS A 73 5.12 29.74 -8.36
N GLY A 74 4.34 30.67 -7.82
CA GLY A 74 4.44 32.08 -8.14
C GLY A 74 5.89 32.54 -8.05
N THR A 75 6.33 33.27 -9.07
CA THR A 75 7.56 34.05 -9.07
C THR A 75 7.23 35.48 -9.47
#